data_AF-A0AAD2JI65-F1
#
_entry.id   AF-A0AAD2JI65-F1
#
_cell.length_a   1.000
_cell.length_b   1.000
_cell.length_c   1.000
_cell.angle_alpha   90.00
_cell.angle_beta   90.00
_cell.angle_gamma   90.00
#
_symmetry.space_group_name_H-M   'P 1'
#
loop_
_entity.id
_entity.type
_entity.pdbx_description
1 polymer ?
#
loop_
_entity_poly.entity_id
_entity_poly.type
_entity_poly.pdbx_seq_one_letter_code
_entity_poly.pdbx_strand_id
1 'polypeptide(L)'
;MNRNPTQGDADFTTTLEDPIKLLNRIERFIEKSANAEYDFLDVAEATSPSVPFWTKPLPDDVCRVTTQPLHRVEEFVISGVGLEQQSPRPVLHLSLFTAWESALAEVDEYFGWTPDELEIVSDEARLVEALLSGHLCVISDGSYKQALGTAAVQLLPQKGEKDRVIVRCQTPGLPQDQSAYRSELIGLLPGIMVVDWLLQQWAPTLQSKPRVRIACDGFSALLNTFSDNRVSPHQAQFDLVSSLPEALARSKASWEPSHVYGHLDRATSFSSLFWWSKRNVEVDNWAVAYRHQLEASNQLIAPNARFFTELAALYI
;
A
#
# COMPACT_ATOMS: atom_id res chain seq x y z
N MET A 1 -38.50 46.17 -38.24
CA MET A 1 -37.79 47.17 -37.39
C MET A 1 -38.36 47.07 -35.99
N ASN A 2 -37.47 46.94 -35.00
CA ASN A 2 -37.68 46.91 -33.55
C ASN A 2 -38.53 45.78 -32.93
N ARG A 3 -37.84 44.74 -32.42
CA ARG A 3 -38.09 44.13 -31.09
C ARG A 3 -36.77 43.64 -30.49
N ASN A 4 -36.52 44.02 -29.24
CA ASN A 4 -35.41 43.58 -28.38
C ASN A 4 -35.50 42.09 -28.01
N PRO A 5 -34.35 41.47 -27.67
CA PRO A 5 -34.22 40.56 -26.53
C PRO A 5 -33.18 41.13 -25.52
N THR A 6 -33.54 41.54 -24.30
CA THR A 6 -33.56 40.76 -23.03
C THR A 6 -32.31 39.89 -22.76
N GLN A 7 -31.53 40.34 -21.75
CA GLN A 7 -30.86 39.59 -20.65
C GLN A 7 -30.03 38.35 -21.01
N GLY A 8 -28.77 38.20 -20.58
CA GLY A 8 -27.90 38.98 -19.72
C GLY A 8 -26.60 38.18 -19.54
N ASP A 9 -25.47 38.80 -19.81
CA ASP A 9 -24.14 38.21 -19.61
C ASP A 9 -23.86 38.09 -18.11
N ALA A 10 -23.70 36.86 -17.63
CA ALA A 10 -23.16 36.58 -16.31
C ALA A 10 -21.63 36.60 -16.41
N ASP A 11 -21.08 37.72 -15.96
CA ASP A 11 -19.65 37.96 -15.73
C ASP A 11 -19.13 36.98 -14.65
N PHE A 12 -18.44 35.91 -15.06
CA PHE A 12 -17.77 34.98 -14.14
C PHE A 12 -16.41 35.55 -13.72
N THR A 13 -16.42 36.57 -12.85
CA THR A 13 -15.25 36.91 -12.06
C THR A 13 -15.18 36.00 -10.84
N THR A 14 -14.43 34.91 -10.93
CA THR A 14 -14.00 34.12 -9.76
C THR A 14 -13.08 34.98 -8.90
N THR A 15 -13.64 35.56 -7.84
CA THR A 15 -12.86 36.20 -6.77
C THR A 15 -12.01 35.14 -6.09
N LEU A 16 -10.67 35.19 -6.28
CA LEU A 16 -9.73 34.47 -5.44
C LEU A 16 -10.00 34.83 -3.97
N GLU A 17 -10.30 33.83 -3.14
CA GLU A 17 -10.36 34.04 -1.70
C GLU A 17 -8.99 34.46 -1.17
N ASP A 18 -9.00 35.50 -0.34
CA ASP A 18 -7.83 36.07 0.32
C ASP A 18 -7.08 34.96 1.12
N PRO A 19 -5.79 34.70 0.83
CA PRO A 19 -4.99 33.67 1.49
C PRO A 19 -4.99 33.78 3.03
N ILE A 20 -5.15 35.00 3.55
CA ILE A 20 -5.20 35.25 5.01
C ILE A 20 -6.50 34.73 5.61
N LYS A 21 -7.62 34.74 4.87
CA LYS A 21 -8.89 34.16 5.34
C LYS A 21 -8.85 32.64 5.38
N LEU A 22 -8.12 32.01 4.47
CA LEU A 22 -7.94 30.55 4.43
C LEU A 22 -7.08 30.07 5.61
N LEU A 23 -5.97 30.77 5.91
CA LEU A 23 -5.12 30.48 7.07
C LEU A 23 -5.89 30.59 8.40
N ASN A 24 -6.66 31.69 8.59
CA ASN A 24 -7.48 31.89 9.79
C ASN A 24 -8.61 30.86 9.97
N ARG A 25 -8.97 30.14 8.91
CA ARG A 25 -10.00 29.07 8.96
C ARG A 25 -9.36 27.72 9.31
N ILE A 26 -8.14 27.48 8.85
CA ILE A 26 -7.33 26.30 9.21
C ILE A 26 -6.93 26.37 10.68
N GLU A 27 -6.49 27.52 11.19
CA GLU A 27 -6.14 27.69 12.60
C GLU A 27 -7.34 27.44 13.54
N ARG A 28 -8.53 27.96 13.18
CA ARG A 28 -9.77 27.70 13.93
C ARG A 28 -10.23 26.23 13.89
N PHE A 29 -9.87 25.48 12.85
CA PHE A 29 -10.17 24.05 12.76
C PHE A 29 -9.22 23.23 13.65
N ILE A 30 -7.97 23.66 13.76
CA ILE A 30 -6.96 23.05 14.65
C ILE A 30 -7.31 23.31 16.13
N GLU A 31 -7.73 24.53 16.49
CA GLU A 31 -8.17 24.86 17.85
C GLU A 31 -9.46 24.12 18.27
N LYS A 32 -10.39 23.86 17.33
CA LYS A 32 -11.58 23.04 17.60
C LYS A 32 -11.25 21.56 17.79
N SER A 33 -10.17 21.07 17.19
CA SER A 33 -9.75 19.68 17.29
C SER A 33 -8.90 19.41 18.54
N ALA A 34 -8.25 20.44 19.09
CA ALA A 34 -7.44 20.36 20.31
C ALA A 34 -8.28 20.43 21.61
N ASN A 35 -9.52 20.90 21.55
CA ASN A 35 -10.41 21.08 22.70
C ASN A 35 -11.49 19.98 22.85
N ALA A 36 -11.38 18.87 22.12
CA ALA A 36 -12.23 17.70 22.36
C ALA A 36 -11.68 16.93 23.57
N GLU A 37 -12.20 17.25 24.75
CA GLU A 37 -11.93 16.57 26.02
C GLU A 37 -12.14 15.05 25.90
N TYR A 38 -11.11 14.30 26.28
CA TYR A 38 -11.20 12.87 26.53
C TYR A 38 -11.88 12.65 27.88
N ASP A 39 -13.10 12.11 27.84
CA ASP A 39 -13.85 11.67 29.02
C ASP A 39 -13.17 10.42 29.60
N PHE A 40 -12.47 10.58 30.72
CA PHE A 40 -11.89 9.48 31.49
C PHE A 40 -13.03 8.74 32.21
N LEU A 41 -13.39 7.56 31.71
CA LEU A 41 -14.25 6.63 32.46
C LEU A 41 -13.47 6.07 33.66
N ASP A 42 -13.90 6.48 34.86
CA ASP A 42 -13.59 5.87 36.15
C ASP A 42 -13.94 4.38 36.12
N VAL A 43 -12.91 3.52 36.09
CA VAL A 43 -13.05 2.10 36.44
C VAL A 43 -12.48 1.95 37.85
N ALA A 44 -13.38 1.98 38.83
CA ALA A 44 -13.07 1.62 40.20
C ALA A 44 -12.69 0.13 40.27
N GLU A 45 -11.39 -0.16 40.31
CA GLU A 45 -10.87 -1.50 40.56
C GLU A 45 -10.99 -1.82 42.06
N ALA A 46 -11.84 -2.79 42.38
CA ALA A 46 -11.93 -3.38 43.71
C ALA A 46 -10.62 -4.12 44.03
N THR A 47 -9.82 -3.54 44.92
CA THR A 47 -8.57 -4.12 45.42
C THR A 47 -8.85 -5.34 46.29
N SER A 48 -8.75 -6.52 45.69
CA SER A 48 -8.58 -7.77 46.45
C SER A 48 -7.15 -7.84 47.00
N PRO A 49 -6.92 -8.36 48.22
CA PRO A 49 -5.60 -8.40 48.82
C PRO A 49 -4.64 -9.23 47.95
N SER A 50 -3.55 -8.61 47.50
CA SER A 50 -2.57 -9.23 46.61
C SER A 50 -1.87 -10.39 47.32
N VAL A 51 -2.14 -11.61 46.88
CA VAL A 51 -1.42 -12.82 47.30
C VAL A 51 0.07 -12.63 46.98
N PRO A 52 1.01 -12.83 47.93
CA PRO A 52 2.44 -12.68 47.70
C PRO A 52 2.89 -13.51 46.48
N PHE A 53 3.78 -12.94 45.67
CA PHE A 53 4.31 -13.58 44.46
C PHE A 53 4.76 -15.04 44.70
N TRP A 54 5.37 -15.31 45.85
CA TRP A 54 5.90 -16.62 46.25
C TRP A 54 4.85 -17.68 46.61
N THR A 55 3.59 -17.28 46.76
CA THR A 55 2.46 -18.18 47.06
C THR A 55 1.54 -18.40 45.86
N LYS A 56 1.85 -17.80 44.70
CA LYS A 56 1.14 -18.10 43.46
C LYS A 56 1.53 -19.52 43.00
N PRO A 57 0.57 -20.35 42.55
CA PRO A 57 0.91 -21.58 41.87
C PRO A 57 1.80 -21.27 40.66
N LEU A 58 2.75 -22.16 40.36
CA LEU A 58 3.55 -22.04 39.16
C LEU A 58 2.61 -22.08 37.93
N PRO A 59 2.91 -21.32 36.88
CA PRO A 59 2.22 -21.47 35.60
C PRO A 59 2.21 -22.94 35.14
N ASP A 60 1.14 -23.36 34.48
CA ASP A 60 0.93 -24.77 34.08
C ASP A 60 2.01 -25.28 33.10
N ASP A 61 2.73 -24.38 32.46
CA ASP A 61 3.86 -24.62 31.55
C ASP A 61 5.23 -24.68 32.26
N VAL A 62 5.28 -24.46 33.58
CA VAL A 62 6.53 -24.48 34.37
C VAL A 62 6.56 -25.69 35.30
N CYS A 63 7.39 -26.69 34.97
CA CYS A 63 7.59 -27.86 35.82
C CYS A 63 8.66 -27.63 36.89
N ARG A 64 8.43 -28.15 38.11
CA ARG A 64 9.48 -28.22 39.14
C ARG A 64 10.55 -29.23 38.74
N VAL A 65 11.79 -28.83 38.87
CA VAL A 65 12.95 -29.69 38.62
C VAL A 65 13.62 -30.02 39.95
N THR A 66 14.08 -31.26 40.10
CA THR A 66 14.81 -31.69 41.30
C THR A 66 16.30 -31.62 41.02
N THR A 67 17.04 -30.94 41.90
CA THR A 67 18.51 -30.90 41.86
C THR A 67 19.06 -31.70 43.04
N GLN A 68 19.96 -32.66 42.77
CA GLN A 68 20.70 -33.34 43.82
C GLN A 68 22.20 -33.01 43.71
N PRO A 69 22.82 -32.49 44.79
CA PRO A 69 24.27 -32.33 44.84
C PRO A 69 24.93 -33.70 44.98
N LEU A 70 25.88 -34.04 44.11
CA LEU A 70 26.71 -35.21 44.31
C LEU A 70 27.86 -34.88 45.25
N HIS A 71 28.02 -35.67 46.32
CA HIS A 71 29.09 -35.44 47.27
C HIS A 71 30.47 -35.63 46.61
N ARG A 72 31.24 -34.52 46.62
CA ARG A 72 32.68 -34.34 46.35
C ARG A 72 33.13 -33.72 45.02
N VAL A 73 32.24 -33.27 44.14
CA VAL A 73 32.62 -32.41 43.01
C VAL A 73 31.52 -31.37 42.81
N GLU A 74 31.84 -30.18 42.28
CA GLU A 74 30.89 -29.10 41.92
C GLU A 74 29.93 -29.48 40.78
N GLU A 75 29.44 -30.72 40.78
CA GLU A 75 28.54 -31.28 39.79
C GLU A 75 27.13 -31.46 40.38
N PHE A 76 26.15 -30.92 39.68
CA PHE A 76 24.74 -31.05 40.01
C PHE A 76 24.07 -31.95 38.96
N VAL A 77 23.31 -32.95 39.43
CA VAL A 77 22.40 -33.68 38.54
C VAL A 77 21.03 -33.01 38.62
N ILE A 78 20.58 -32.57 37.45
CA ILE A 78 19.29 -31.95 37.24
C ILE A 78 18.38 -32.99 36.56
N SER A 79 17.26 -33.35 37.20
CA SER A 79 16.29 -34.27 36.62
C SER A 79 14.86 -33.72 36.74
N GLY A 80 14.08 -33.84 35.67
CA GLY A 80 12.71 -33.36 35.57
C GLY A 80 11.93 -34.11 34.49
N VAL A 81 10.61 -34.18 34.66
CA VAL A 81 9.68 -34.71 33.66
C VAL A 81 8.76 -33.55 33.29
N GLY A 82 8.85 -33.10 32.03
CA GLY A 82 7.97 -32.09 31.46
C GLY A 82 7.15 -32.70 30.33
N LEU A 83 5.95 -32.18 30.11
CA LEU A 83 5.26 -32.39 28.84
C LEU A 83 5.99 -31.53 27.81
N GLU A 84 6.47 -32.14 26.74
CA GLU A 84 6.95 -31.40 25.58
C GLU A 84 5.76 -30.58 25.07
N GLN A 85 5.72 -29.29 25.39
CA GLN A 85 4.90 -28.38 24.61
C GLN A 85 5.46 -28.48 23.20
N GLN A 86 4.67 -29.08 22.29
CA GLN A 86 4.91 -28.90 20.88
C GLN A 86 5.01 -27.39 20.69
N SER A 87 6.22 -26.90 20.44
CA SER A 87 6.39 -25.55 19.93
C SER A 87 5.40 -25.44 18.78
N PRO A 88 4.55 -24.41 18.70
CA PRO A 88 3.69 -24.24 17.56
C PRO A 88 4.58 -24.44 16.34
N ARG A 89 4.26 -25.41 15.46
CA ARG A 89 5.00 -25.56 14.21
C ARG A 89 5.15 -24.16 13.66
N PRO A 90 6.38 -23.68 13.36
CA PRO A 90 6.51 -22.37 12.73
C PRO A 90 5.59 -22.42 11.53
N VAL A 91 4.59 -21.54 11.52
CA VAL A 91 3.77 -21.36 10.33
C VAL A 91 4.79 -21.00 9.27
N LEU A 92 4.94 -21.86 8.25
CA LEU A 92 5.73 -21.55 7.07
C LEU A 92 5.00 -20.41 6.38
N HIS A 93 5.24 -19.18 6.85
CA HIS A 93 4.88 -17.99 6.12
C HIS A 93 5.79 -17.97 4.91
N LEU A 94 5.22 -18.24 3.73
CA LEU A 94 5.93 -18.02 2.48
C LEU A 94 6.12 -16.50 2.36
N SER A 95 7.33 -16.05 2.06
CA SER A 95 7.59 -14.63 1.88
C SER A 95 6.75 -14.10 0.70
N LEU A 96 6.43 -12.82 0.71
CA LEU A 96 5.92 -12.07 -0.45
C LEU A 96 6.74 -12.36 -1.71
N PHE A 97 8.06 -12.55 -1.57
CA PHE A 97 8.92 -12.90 -2.69
C PHE A 97 8.49 -14.23 -3.35
N THR A 98 8.17 -15.25 -2.55
CA THR A 98 7.67 -16.54 -3.06
C THR A 98 6.31 -16.40 -3.74
N ALA A 99 5.43 -15.52 -3.23
CA ALA A 99 4.14 -15.25 -3.86
C ALA A 99 4.33 -14.59 -5.24
N TRP A 100 5.25 -13.63 -5.34
CA TRP A 100 5.60 -12.97 -6.60
C TRP A 100 6.26 -13.94 -7.59
N GLU A 101 7.22 -14.77 -7.16
CA GLU A 101 7.84 -15.81 -8.00
C GLU A 101 6.80 -16.82 -8.52
N SER A 102 5.87 -17.23 -7.65
CA SER A 102 4.79 -18.13 -8.04
C SER A 102 3.87 -17.47 -9.07
N ALA A 103 3.50 -16.20 -8.87
CA ALA A 103 2.69 -15.46 -9.82
C ALA A 103 3.42 -15.30 -11.17
N LEU A 104 4.73 -15.01 -11.15
CA LEU A 104 5.57 -14.86 -12.33
C LEU A 104 5.67 -16.18 -13.12
N ALA A 105 5.76 -17.33 -12.44
CA ALA A 105 5.82 -18.64 -13.06
C ALA A 105 4.51 -19.05 -13.76
N GLU A 106 3.38 -18.46 -13.36
CA GLU A 106 2.06 -18.69 -13.95
C GLU A 106 1.73 -17.71 -15.10
N VAL A 107 2.58 -16.71 -15.35
CA VAL A 107 2.43 -15.81 -16.51
C VAL A 107 2.75 -16.57 -17.79
N ASP A 108 1.83 -16.51 -18.75
CA ASP A 108 1.99 -17.04 -20.10
C ASP A 108 1.91 -15.89 -21.12
N GLU A 109 2.33 -16.15 -22.37
CA GLU A 109 2.34 -15.19 -23.49
C GLU A 109 0.99 -14.45 -23.65
N TYR A 110 -0.13 -15.12 -23.32
CA TYR A 110 -1.48 -14.59 -23.51
C TYR A 110 -2.23 -14.27 -22.21
N PHE A 111 -1.70 -14.68 -21.05
CA PHE A 111 -2.45 -14.66 -19.79
C PHE A 111 -1.56 -14.23 -18.62
N GLY A 112 -2.13 -13.36 -17.79
CA GLY A 112 -1.46 -12.86 -16.60
C GLY A 112 -0.47 -11.74 -16.89
N TRP A 113 -0.11 -11.05 -15.82
CA TRP A 113 0.93 -10.02 -15.80
C TRP A 113 1.36 -9.85 -14.35
N THR A 114 2.64 -9.58 -14.14
CA THR A 114 3.24 -9.29 -12.84
C THR A 114 4.19 -8.11 -12.97
N PRO A 115 4.47 -7.36 -11.90
CA PRO A 115 5.55 -6.39 -11.90
C PRO A 115 6.90 -7.07 -12.16
N ASP A 116 7.83 -6.32 -12.77
CA ASP A 116 9.13 -6.83 -13.21
C ASP A 116 10.12 -7.01 -12.07
N GLU A 117 10.07 -6.12 -11.08
CA GLU A 117 10.95 -6.16 -9.92
C GLU A 117 10.15 -6.00 -8.64
N LEU A 118 10.49 -6.81 -7.63
CA LEU A 118 10.01 -6.69 -6.26
C LEU A 118 11.21 -6.71 -5.30
N GLU A 119 11.34 -5.66 -4.51
CA GLU A 119 12.41 -5.47 -3.54
C GLU A 119 11.81 -5.32 -2.14
N ILE A 120 12.22 -6.18 -1.21
CA ILE A 120 11.85 -6.08 0.22
C ILE A 120 13.01 -5.41 0.95
N VAL A 121 12.78 -4.21 1.45
CA VAL A 121 13.76 -3.46 2.25
C VAL A 121 13.43 -3.65 3.73
N SER A 122 14.39 -4.22 4.47
CA SER A 122 14.28 -4.55 5.91
C SER A 122 13.35 -5.75 6.17
N ASP A 123 12.32 -5.61 6.99
CA ASP A 123 11.52 -6.71 7.52
C ASP A 123 10.07 -6.68 6.98
N GLU A 124 9.72 -7.71 6.22
CA GLU A 124 8.37 -7.94 5.69
C GLU A 124 7.31 -8.01 6.80
N ALA A 125 7.64 -8.58 7.96
CA ALA A 125 6.71 -8.73 9.08
C ALA A 125 6.20 -7.37 9.60
N ARG A 126 7.02 -6.31 9.48
CA ARG A 126 6.61 -4.94 9.85
C ARG A 126 5.57 -4.36 8.92
N LEU A 127 5.63 -4.70 7.63
CA LEU A 127 4.59 -4.31 6.68
C LEU A 127 3.28 -5.05 6.95
N VAL A 128 3.37 -6.32 7.31
CA VAL A 128 2.21 -7.13 7.68
C VAL A 128 1.57 -6.60 8.97
N GLU A 129 2.37 -6.25 9.98
CA GLU A 129 1.87 -5.61 11.20
C GLU A 129 1.14 -4.29 10.87
N ALA A 130 1.72 -3.44 10.01
CA ALA A 130 1.11 -2.21 9.55
C ALA A 130 -0.19 -2.46 8.76
N LEU A 131 -0.20 -3.50 7.92
CA LEU A 131 -1.37 -3.90 7.13
C LEU A 131 -2.51 -4.34 8.04
N LEU A 132 -2.26 -5.28 8.94
CA LEU A 132 -3.27 -5.83 9.85
C LEU A 132 -3.80 -4.78 10.84
N SER A 133 -2.98 -3.78 11.20
CA SER A 133 -3.39 -2.65 12.04
C SER A 133 -4.05 -1.49 11.27
N GLY A 134 -4.15 -1.57 9.95
CA GLY A 134 -4.82 -0.54 9.14
C GLY A 134 -4.01 0.75 8.96
N HIS A 135 -2.68 0.63 9.03
CA HIS A 135 -1.67 1.71 8.94
C HIS A 135 -0.69 1.55 7.78
N LEU A 136 -0.88 0.54 6.91
CA LEU A 136 -0.11 0.42 5.68
C LEU A 136 -0.49 1.52 4.69
N CYS A 137 0.52 2.11 4.09
CA CYS A 137 0.41 3.11 3.05
C CYS A 137 1.03 2.58 1.77
N VAL A 138 0.39 2.87 0.64
CA VAL A 138 0.83 2.57 -0.71
C VAL A 138 0.97 3.88 -1.47
N ILE A 139 2.09 4.08 -2.16
CA ILE A 139 2.30 5.24 -3.02
C ILE A 139 2.76 4.73 -4.37
N SER A 140 2.14 5.21 -5.46
CA SER A 140 2.51 4.85 -6.83
C SER A 140 2.62 6.09 -7.71
N ASP A 141 3.48 6.02 -8.72
CA ASP A 141 3.66 7.07 -9.72
C ASP A 141 4.14 6.45 -11.05
N GLY A 142 3.76 7.06 -12.17
CA GLY A 142 4.07 6.63 -13.52
C GLY A 142 5.04 7.55 -14.25
N SER A 143 5.99 6.99 -14.98
CA SER A 143 6.86 7.75 -15.89
C SER A 143 6.62 7.35 -17.33
N TYR A 144 6.45 8.33 -18.22
CA TYR A 144 6.30 8.08 -19.64
C TYR A 144 7.18 9.01 -20.46
N LYS A 145 7.99 8.44 -21.36
CA LYS A 145 8.78 9.19 -22.34
C LYS A 145 9.09 8.32 -23.55
N GLN A 146 9.07 8.92 -24.75
CA GLN A 146 9.49 8.25 -25.99
C GLN A 146 8.85 6.88 -26.22
N ALA A 147 7.52 6.78 -26.04
CA ALA A 147 6.77 5.54 -26.22
C ALA A 147 7.16 4.40 -25.26
N LEU A 148 7.82 4.72 -24.14
CA LEU A 148 8.11 3.80 -23.04
C LEU A 148 7.49 4.33 -21.75
N GLY A 149 6.57 3.55 -21.21
CA GLY A 149 5.98 3.78 -19.89
C GLY A 149 6.62 2.87 -18.84
N THR A 150 6.78 3.38 -17.62
CA THR A 150 7.15 2.63 -16.42
C THR A 150 6.34 3.14 -15.23
N ALA A 151 6.30 2.36 -14.17
CA ALA A 151 5.76 2.80 -12.89
C ALA A 151 6.61 2.24 -11.74
N ALA A 152 6.57 2.95 -10.63
CA ALA A 152 7.09 2.46 -9.37
C ALA A 152 6.03 2.56 -8.28
N VAL A 153 6.09 1.62 -7.35
CA VAL A 153 5.19 1.56 -6.20
C VAL A 153 6.02 1.33 -4.96
N GLN A 154 5.61 1.95 -3.86
CA GLN A 154 6.10 1.56 -2.55
C GLN A 154 4.98 1.30 -1.58
N LEU A 155 5.18 0.26 -0.77
CA LEU A 155 4.35 -0.07 0.37
C LEU A 155 5.19 0.12 1.62
N LEU A 156 4.68 0.87 2.58
CA LEU A 156 5.40 1.15 3.82
C LEU A 156 4.43 1.46 4.97
N PRO A 157 4.84 1.26 6.24
CA PRO A 157 4.05 1.71 7.37
C PRO A 157 4.01 3.24 7.37
N GLN A 158 2.91 3.84 7.83
CA GLN A 158 2.83 5.29 8.04
C GLN A 158 3.92 5.81 9.01
N LYS A 159 4.42 4.94 9.89
CA LYS A 159 5.52 5.19 10.84
C LYS A 159 6.59 4.12 10.66
N GLY A 160 7.80 4.53 10.28
CA GLY A 160 8.90 3.60 9.99
C GLY A 160 9.49 3.94 8.63
N GLU A 161 10.64 4.61 8.63
CA GLU A 161 11.21 5.15 7.38
C GLU A 161 12.06 4.13 6.61
N LYS A 162 12.30 2.94 7.16
CA LYS A 162 13.21 1.96 6.54
C LYS A 162 12.47 0.77 5.94
N ASP A 163 11.44 0.29 6.62
CA ASP A 163 10.69 -0.90 6.19
C ASP A 163 9.79 -0.55 5.02
N ARG A 164 10.05 -1.15 3.86
CA ARG A 164 9.25 -0.92 2.66
C ARG A 164 9.39 -2.06 1.67
N VAL A 165 8.34 -2.27 0.89
CA VAL A 165 8.42 -3.01 -0.37
C VAL A 165 8.45 -1.99 -1.49
N ILE A 166 9.40 -2.13 -2.41
CA ILE A 166 9.49 -1.33 -3.63
C ILE A 166 9.19 -2.26 -4.79
N VAL A 167 8.36 -1.79 -5.70
CA VAL A 167 7.95 -2.52 -6.89
C VAL A 167 8.22 -1.65 -8.10
N ARG A 168 8.75 -2.22 -9.18
CA ARG A 168 8.97 -1.52 -10.44
C ARG A 168 8.39 -2.35 -11.57
N CYS A 169 7.81 -1.68 -12.55
CA CYS A 169 7.29 -2.34 -13.72
C CYS A 169 7.33 -1.45 -14.95
N GLN A 170 7.53 -2.07 -16.10
CA GLN A 170 7.30 -1.51 -17.41
C GLN A 170 5.80 -1.52 -17.67
N THR A 171 5.29 -0.42 -18.19
CA THR A 171 3.89 -0.33 -18.60
C THR A 171 3.66 -1.28 -19.78
N PRO A 172 2.75 -2.28 -19.67
CA PRO A 172 2.50 -3.24 -20.72
C PRO A 172 1.81 -2.59 -21.92
N GLY A 173 1.88 -3.20 -23.12
CA GLY A 173 1.26 -2.69 -24.34
C GLY A 173 2.27 -2.16 -25.36
N LEU A 174 1.80 -1.91 -26.59
CA LEU A 174 2.67 -1.50 -27.71
C LEU A 174 3.06 -0.03 -27.58
N PRO A 175 4.16 0.41 -28.22
CA PRO A 175 4.63 1.80 -28.15
C PRO A 175 3.55 2.86 -28.43
N GLN A 176 2.61 2.58 -29.34
CA GLN A 176 1.50 3.49 -29.66
C GLN A 176 0.39 3.56 -28.59
N ASP A 177 0.30 2.55 -27.72
CA ASP A 177 -0.71 2.50 -26.66
C ASP A 177 -0.21 3.24 -25.40
N GLN A 178 1.10 3.44 -25.30
CA GLN A 178 1.76 4.05 -24.16
C GLN A 178 1.37 5.52 -23.99
N SER A 179 1.13 5.90 -22.75
CA SER A 179 0.85 7.29 -22.36
C SER A 179 1.17 7.49 -20.89
N ALA A 180 1.37 8.75 -20.48
CA ALA A 180 1.52 9.08 -19.06
C ALA A 180 0.32 8.54 -18.24
N TYR A 181 -0.90 8.68 -18.76
CA TYR A 181 -2.10 8.13 -18.12
C TYR A 181 -2.06 6.61 -17.96
N ARG A 182 -1.56 5.87 -18.96
CA ARG A 182 -1.38 4.41 -18.88
C ARG A 182 -0.35 4.04 -17.81
N SER A 183 0.72 4.81 -17.70
CA SER A 183 1.77 4.63 -16.67
C SER A 183 1.25 4.94 -15.25
N GLU A 184 0.38 5.93 -15.09
CA GLU A 184 -0.30 6.17 -13.80
C GLU A 184 -1.23 5.00 -13.42
N LEU A 185 -2.04 4.53 -14.38
CA LEU A 185 -2.97 3.41 -14.14
C LEU A 185 -2.22 2.14 -13.74
N ILE A 186 -1.17 1.78 -14.49
CA ILE A 186 -0.41 0.57 -14.16
C ILE A 186 0.27 0.69 -12.81
N GLY A 187 0.68 1.89 -12.35
CA GLY A 187 1.25 2.08 -11.02
C GLY A 187 0.32 1.67 -9.87
N LEU A 188 -1.00 1.80 -10.03
CA LEU A 188 -1.96 1.42 -9.00
C LEU A 188 -2.08 -0.11 -8.84
N LEU A 189 -1.91 -0.87 -9.93
CA LEU A 189 -2.20 -2.30 -9.95
C LEU A 189 -1.21 -3.13 -9.11
N PRO A 190 0.12 -3.02 -9.22
CA PRO A 190 1.05 -3.72 -8.35
C PRO A 190 0.84 -3.40 -6.88
N GLY A 191 0.42 -2.17 -6.56
CA GLY A 191 0.06 -1.81 -5.18
C GLY A 191 -1.05 -2.70 -4.64
N ILE A 192 -2.11 -2.91 -5.42
CA ILE A 192 -3.23 -3.80 -5.08
C ILE A 192 -2.75 -5.26 -4.99
N MET A 193 -2.03 -5.74 -6.01
CA MET A 193 -1.57 -7.12 -6.08
C MET A 193 -0.66 -7.49 -4.91
N VAL A 194 0.32 -6.64 -4.56
CA VAL A 194 1.27 -6.91 -3.48
C VAL A 194 0.58 -6.91 -2.12
N VAL A 195 -0.39 -6.01 -1.88
CA VAL A 195 -1.19 -6.06 -0.65
C VAL A 195 -1.96 -7.37 -0.55
N ASP A 196 -2.58 -7.82 -1.65
CA ASP A 196 -3.32 -9.07 -1.66
C ASP A 196 -2.40 -10.28 -1.48
N TRP A 197 -1.21 -10.28 -2.07
CA TRP A 197 -0.19 -11.32 -1.85
C TRP A 197 0.26 -11.36 -0.38
N LEU A 198 0.52 -10.21 0.24
CA LEU A 198 0.83 -10.15 1.68
C LEU A 198 -0.29 -10.78 2.51
N LEU A 199 -1.56 -10.44 2.24
CA LEU A 199 -2.69 -11.04 2.95
C LEU A 199 -2.82 -12.54 2.68
N GLN A 200 -2.58 -12.99 1.45
CA GLN A 200 -2.64 -14.41 1.11
C GLN A 200 -1.58 -15.23 1.85
N GLN A 201 -0.35 -14.72 1.98
CA GLN A 201 0.73 -15.46 2.62
C GLN A 201 0.70 -15.37 4.16
N TRP A 202 0.38 -14.20 4.70
CA TRP A 202 0.50 -13.94 6.14
C TRP A 202 -0.82 -14.08 6.89
N ALA A 203 -1.95 -13.88 6.22
CA ALA A 203 -3.26 -13.87 6.85
C ALA A 203 -4.34 -14.54 5.97
N PRO A 204 -4.13 -15.77 5.44
CA PRO A 204 -5.03 -16.39 4.46
C PRO A 204 -6.47 -16.58 4.97
N THR A 205 -6.63 -16.74 6.29
CA THR A 205 -7.91 -16.98 6.98
C THR A 205 -8.55 -15.71 7.55
N LEU A 206 -7.96 -14.54 7.32
CA LEU A 206 -8.48 -13.26 7.80
C LEU A 206 -9.86 -12.98 7.19
N GLN A 207 -10.85 -12.75 8.05
CA GLN A 207 -12.24 -12.50 7.64
C GLN A 207 -12.54 -11.02 7.38
N SER A 208 -11.87 -10.12 8.11
CA SER A 208 -12.03 -8.67 7.96
C SER A 208 -11.11 -8.12 6.88
N LYS A 209 -11.55 -7.10 6.14
CA LYS A 209 -10.69 -6.38 5.21
C LYS A 209 -9.88 -5.29 5.93
N PRO A 210 -8.55 -5.42 6.10
CA PRO A 210 -7.76 -4.36 6.72
C PRO A 210 -7.74 -3.12 5.82
N ARG A 211 -7.67 -1.95 6.45
CA ARG A 211 -7.61 -0.67 5.73
C ARG A 211 -6.21 -0.43 5.16
N VAL A 212 -6.15 -0.02 3.91
CA VAL A 212 -4.94 0.42 3.22
C VAL A 212 -5.17 1.79 2.63
N ARG A 213 -4.25 2.72 2.87
CA ARG A 213 -4.27 4.03 2.22
C ARG A 213 -3.40 4.00 0.98
N ILE A 214 -3.92 4.46 -0.15
CA ILE A 214 -3.18 4.52 -1.41
C ILE A 214 -3.14 5.95 -1.93
N ALA A 215 -1.98 6.38 -2.42
CA ALA A 215 -1.78 7.70 -2.99
C ALA A 215 -1.08 7.64 -4.35
N CYS A 216 -1.49 8.54 -5.23
CA CYS A 216 -0.97 8.72 -6.58
C CYS A 216 -1.28 10.16 -7.01
N ASP A 217 -0.42 10.76 -7.83
CA ASP A 217 -0.62 12.13 -8.35
C ASP A 217 -1.45 12.16 -9.65
N GLY A 218 -1.62 11.02 -10.31
CA GLY A 218 -2.58 10.77 -11.36
C GLY A 218 -4.04 10.80 -10.86
N PHE A 219 -4.60 12.00 -10.67
CA PHE A 219 -6.00 12.17 -10.21
C PHE A 219 -7.01 11.39 -11.06
N SER A 220 -6.86 11.43 -12.39
CA SER A 220 -7.72 10.67 -13.31
C SER A 220 -7.57 9.15 -13.16
N ALA A 221 -6.37 8.66 -12.83
CA ALA A 221 -6.14 7.23 -12.61
C ALA A 221 -6.82 6.79 -11.30
N LEU A 222 -6.70 7.57 -10.23
CA LEU A 222 -7.42 7.35 -8.97
C LEU A 222 -8.94 7.35 -9.19
N LEU A 223 -9.47 8.35 -9.90
CA LEU A 223 -10.91 8.46 -10.12
C LEU A 223 -11.46 7.24 -10.89
N ASN A 224 -10.78 6.80 -11.94
CA ASN A 224 -11.22 5.65 -12.74
C ASN A 224 -11.05 4.31 -12.01
N THR A 225 -10.11 4.23 -11.08
CA THR A 225 -9.85 3.01 -10.30
C THR A 225 -10.81 2.87 -9.13
N PHE A 226 -11.00 3.93 -8.34
CA PHE A 226 -11.66 3.86 -7.03
C PHE A 226 -13.08 4.44 -6.99
N SER A 227 -13.60 5.00 -8.08
CA SER A 227 -14.98 5.52 -8.13
C SER A 227 -15.93 4.53 -8.79
N ASP A 228 -17.21 4.58 -8.41
CA ASP A 228 -18.29 3.76 -8.98
C ASP A 228 -18.72 4.20 -10.39
N ASN A 229 -17.76 4.53 -11.25
CA ASN A 229 -18.02 4.98 -12.61
C ASN A 229 -18.18 3.77 -13.55
N ARG A 230 -19.17 3.85 -14.45
CA ARG A 230 -19.28 2.87 -15.54
C ARG A 230 -18.14 3.09 -16.53
N VAL A 231 -17.36 2.05 -16.76
CA VAL A 231 -16.32 2.04 -17.79
C VAL A 231 -16.97 1.96 -19.17
N SER A 232 -16.55 2.82 -20.10
CA SER A 232 -16.99 2.79 -21.49
C SER A 232 -16.00 2.00 -22.35
N PRO A 233 -16.45 1.12 -23.27
CA PRO A 233 -15.55 0.42 -24.21
C PRO A 233 -14.68 1.35 -25.07
N HIS A 234 -15.12 2.60 -25.29
CA HIS A 234 -14.37 3.61 -26.04
C HIS A 234 -13.43 4.45 -25.18
N GLN A 235 -13.35 4.19 -23.88
CA GLN A 235 -12.46 4.90 -23.00
C GLN A 235 -11.00 4.55 -23.29
N ALA A 236 -10.12 5.55 -23.26
CA ALA A 236 -8.69 5.32 -23.41
C ALA A 236 -8.20 4.35 -22.33
N GLN A 237 -7.30 3.44 -22.71
CA GLN A 237 -6.72 2.44 -21.80
C GLN A 237 -7.79 1.53 -21.17
N PHE A 238 -8.82 1.16 -21.96
CA PHE A 238 -9.98 0.36 -21.53
C PHE A 238 -9.57 -0.89 -20.75
N ASP A 239 -8.55 -1.60 -21.23
CA ASP A 239 -7.96 -2.78 -20.60
C ASP A 239 -7.57 -2.54 -19.13
N LEU A 240 -6.87 -1.45 -18.84
CA LEU A 240 -6.48 -1.10 -17.47
C LEU A 240 -7.66 -0.57 -16.65
N VAL A 241 -8.47 0.32 -17.23
CA VAL A 241 -9.60 0.93 -16.49
C VAL A 241 -10.73 -0.05 -16.20
N SER A 242 -10.85 -1.16 -16.94
CA SER A 242 -11.75 -2.26 -16.59
C SER A 242 -11.14 -3.22 -15.57
N SER A 243 -9.83 -3.47 -15.64
CA SER A 243 -9.16 -4.45 -14.78
C SER A 243 -8.90 -3.96 -13.36
N LEU A 244 -8.61 -2.67 -13.18
CA LEU A 244 -8.30 -2.08 -11.87
C LEU A 244 -9.50 -2.14 -10.89
N PRO A 245 -10.73 -1.75 -11.29
CA PRO A 245 -11.91 -1.95 -10.44
C PRO A 245 -12.19 -3.42 -10.13
N GLU A 246 -11.92 -4.33 -11.08
CA GLU A 246 -12.05 -5.77 -10.85
C GLU A 246 -11.04 -6.28 -9.82
N ALA A 247 -9.79 -5.83 -9.90
CA ALA A 247 -8.75 -6.14 -8.92
C ALA A 247 -9.15 -5.65 -7.52
N LEU A 248 -9.69 -4.43 -7.41
CA LEU A 248 -10.22 -3.91 -6.14
C LEU A 248 -11.41 -4.70 -5.59
N ALA A 249 -12.33 -5.11 -6.46
CA ALA A 249 -13.48 -5.92 -6.06
C ALA A 249 -13.05 -7.27 -5.48
N ARG A 250 -12.00 -7.87 -6.04
CA ARG A 250 -11.39 -9.12 -5.58
C ARG A 250 -10.45 -8.94 -4.38
N SER A 251 -9.98 -7.72 -4.13
CA SER A 251 -9.00 -7.44 -3.08
C SER A 251 -9.54 -7.77 -1.68
N LYS A 252 -8.65 -8.34 -0.86
CA LYS A 252 -8.91 -8.66 0.54
C LYS A 252 -8.70 -7.46 1.48
N ALA A 253 -8.25 -6.32 0.96
CA ALA A 253 -8.12 -5.07 1.69
C ALA A 253 -9.28 -4.09 1.41
N SER A 254 -9.46 -3.12 2.31
CA SER A 254 -10.32 -1.96 2.10
C SER A 254 -9.45 -0.76 1.75
N TRP A 255 -9.74 -0.08 0.66
CA TRP A 255 -8.85 0.93 0.08
C TRP A 255 -9.36 2.36 0.31
N GLU A 256 -8.49 3.23 0.82
CA GLU A 256 -8.73 4.68 0.95
C GLU A 256 -7.80 5.43 0.00
N PRO A 257 -8.29 5.85 -1.19
CA PRO A 257 -7.49 6.62 -2.13
C PRO A 257 -7.32 8.07 -1.68
N SER A 258 -6.14 8.64 -1.92
CA SER A 258 -5.85 10.06 -1.74
C SER A 258 -5.04 10.58 -2.91
N HIS A 259 -5.46 11.69 -3.49
CA HIS A 259 -4.62 12.41 -4.43
C HIS A 259 -3.47 13.10 -3.70
N VAL A 260 -2.28 13.09 -4.32
CA VAL A 260 -1.11 13.85 -3.87
C VAL A 260 -0.64 14.73 -5.02
N TYR A 261 -0.09 15.90 -4.72
CA TYR A 261 0.42 16.77 -5.78
C TYR A 261 1.79 16.31 -6.24
N GLY A 262 1.91 16.09 -7.55
CA GLY A 262 3.16 15.74 -8.21
C GLY A 262 4.17 16.89 -8.22
N HIS A 263 5.45 16.52 -8.31
CA HIS A 263 6.59 17.42 -8.54
C HIS A 263 6.70 18.65 -7.62
N LEU A 264 6.23 18.55 -6.36
CA LEU A 264 6.34 19.64 -5.38
C LEU A 264 7.80 19.99 -5.03
N ASP A 265 8.72 19.05 -5.25
CA ASP A 265 10.16 19.22 -5.08
C ASP A 265 10.80 20.23 -6.06
N ARG A 266 10.11 20.58 -7.15
CA ARG A 266 10.56 21.66 -8.05
C ARG A 266 10.41 23.06 -7.46
N ALA A 267 9.47 23.22 -6.52
CA ALA A 267 9.15 24.51 -5.91
C ALA A 267 9.53 24.57 -4.43
N THR A 268 9.61 23.42 -3.74
CA THR A 268 9.87 23.31 -2.31
C THR A 268 11.01 22.33 -2.06
N SER A 269 11.90 22.61 -1.11
CA SER A 269 12.96 21.67 -0.75
C SER A 269 12.37 20.35 -0.24
N PHE A 270 13.00 19.23 -0.60
CA PHE A 270 12.57 17.89 -0.17
C PHE A 270 12.40 17.80 1.36
N SER A 271 13.27 18.42 2.14
CA SER A 271 13.19 18.42 3.61
C SER A 271 11.90 19.04 4.15
N SER A 272 11.35 20.04 3.46
CA SER A 272 10.15 20.78 3.84
C SER A 272 8.84 20.16 3.32
N LEU A 273 8.93 19.10 2.50
CA LEU A 273 7.75 18.39 2.03
C LEU A 273 7.10 17.58 3.15
N PHE A 274 5.75 17.53 3.13
CA PHE A 274 4.97 16.63 3.97
C PHE A 274 5.25 15.17 3.59
N TRP A 275 4.90 14.26 4.52
CA TRP A 275 5.24 12.84 4.41
C TRP A 275 4.80 12.21 3.07
N TRP A 276 3.55 12.40 2.66
CA TRP A 276 3.03 11.87 1.38
C TRP A 276 3.78 12.42 0.17
N SER A 277 4.05 13.72 0.15
CA SER A 277 4.77 14.37 -0.96
C SER A 277 6.20 13.88 -1.09
N LYS A 278 6.90 13.63 0.03
CA LYS A 278 8.23 13.00 0.00
C LYS A 278 8.18 11.61 -0.63
N ARG A 279 7.20 10.81 -0.25
CA ARG A 279 7.00 9.46 -0.78
C ARG A 279 6.62 9.48 -2.27
N ASN A 280 5.85 10.47 -2.72
CA ASN A 280 5.57 10.65 -4.15
C ASN A 280 6.84 10.96 -4.94
N VAL A 281 7.66 11.89 -4.45
CA VAL A 281 8.94 12.23 -5.10
C VAL A 281 9.87 11.02 -5.18
N GLU A 282 9.87 10.15 -4.17
CA GLU A 282 10.65 8.90 -4.21
C GLU A 282 10.18 7.97 -5.34
N VAL A 283 8.86 7.73 -5.47
CA VAL A 283 8.35 6.82 -6.52
C VAL A 283 8.45 7.42 -7.92
N ASP A 284 8.25 8.73 -8.12
CA ASP A 284 8.50 9.42 -9.40
C ASP A 284 9.94 9.20 -9.85
N ASN A 285 10.90 9.44 -8.95
CA ASN A 285 12.31 9.24 -9.22
C ASN A 285 12.63 7.77 -9.54
N TRP A 286 12.01 6.81 -8.84
CA TRP A 286 12.21 5.38 -9.13
C TRP A 286 11.59 4.96 -10.46
N ALA A 287 10.41 5.46 -10.81
CA ALA A 287 9.78 5.19 -12.11
C ALA A 287 10.65 5.72 -13.25
N VAL A 288 11.15 6.96 -13.12
CA VAL A 288 12.09 7.58 -14.07
C VAL A 288 13.40 6.80 -14.16
N ALA A 289 13.99 6.43 -13.02
CA ALA A 289 15.24 5.68 -12.97
C ALA A 289 15.09 4.30 -13.64
N TYR A 290 13.98 3.61 -13.37
CA TYR A 290 13.68 2.31 -13.99
C TYR A 290 13.55 2.44 -15.52
N ARG A 291 12.87 3.49 -16.01
CA ARG A 291 12.79 3.76 -17.45
C ARG A 291 14.18 3.93 -18.08
N HIS A 292 15.05 4.71 -17.44
CA HIS A 292 16.42 4.90 -17.91
C HIS A 292 17.25 3.63 -17.88
N GLN A 293 17.04 2.76 -16.88
CA GLN A 293 17.67 1.44 -16.82
C GLN A 293 17.24 0.58 -18.01
N LEU A 294 15.95 0.48 -18.31
CA LEU A 294 15.42 -0.29 -19.45
C LEU A 294 15.94 0.25 -20.80
N GLU A 295 15.98 1.58 -20.96
CA GLU A 295 16.55 2.25 -22.14
C GLU A 295 18.04 1.89 -22.30
N ALA A 296 18.81 1.93 -21.21
CA ALA A 296 20.25 1.67 -21.24
C ALA A 296 20.60 0.19 -21.44
N SER A 297 19.81 -0.72 -20.89
CA SER A 297 20.03 -2.17 -21.01
C SER A 297 19.43 -2.77 -22.28
N ASN A 298 18.67 -1.98 -23.05
CA ASN A 298 17.87 -2.44 -24.19
C ASN A 298 16.92 -3.61 -23.80
N GLN A 299 16.50 -3.65 -22.54
CA GLN A 299 15.58 -4.64 -21.99
C GLN A 299 14.15 -4.12 -22.06
N LEU A 300 13.69 -3.73 -23.24
CA LEU A 300 12.28 -3.38 -23.42
C LEU A 300 11.46 -4.68 -23.29
N ILE A 301 10.93 -4.92 -22.10
CA ILE A 301 9.97 -5.98 -21.80
C ILE A 301 8.62 -5.54 -22.38
N ALA A 302 8.47 -5.58 -23.69
CA ALA A 302 7.15 -5.46 -24.31
C ALA A 302 7.06 -6.25 -25.61
N PRO A 303 6.65 -7.53 -25.49
CA PRO A 303 5.67 -8.04 -26.42
C PRO A 303 4.47 -8.62 -25.65
N ASN A 304 4.08 -8.06 -24.50
CA ASN A 304 2.71 -8.30 -24.03
C ASN A 304 1.78 -7.40 -24.84
N ALA A 305 1.33 -7.90 -25.98
CA ALA A 305 0.36 -7.20 -26.81
C ALA A 305 -0.97 -7.00 -26.08
N ARG A 306 -1.24 -7.73 -24.99
CA ARG A 306 -2.57 -7.86 -24.37
C ARG A 306 -2.48 -8.05 -22.85
N PHE A 307 -2.48 -6.96 -22.11
CA PHE A 307 -2.62 -6.98 -20.65
C PHE A 307 -3.93 -7.67 -20.23
N PHE A 308 -3.84 -8.61 -19.26
CA PHE A 308 -4.94 -9.41 -18.67
C PHE A 308 -6.12 -9.68 -19.60
N THR A 309 -6.02 -10.73 -20.42
CA THR A 309 -7.14 -11.32 -21.18
C THR A 309 -8.01 -10.32 -21.94
N GLU A 310 -7.59 -9.97 -23.14
CA GLU A 310 -8.39 -9.31 -24.18
C GLU A 310 -9.66 -10.07 -24.63
N LEU A 311 -10.27 -10.95 -23.82
CA LEU A 311 -11.63 -11.43 -24.14
C LEU A 311 -12.63 -10.26 -24.22
N ALA A 312 -12.38 -9.17 -23.50
CA ALA A 312 -13.17 -7.94 -23.61
C ALA A 312 -12.83 -7.09 -24.85
N ALA A 313 -11.62 -7.21 -25.42
CA ALA A 313 -11.22 -6.48 -26.64
C ALA A 313 -11.67 -7.18 -27.94
N LEU A 314 -12.13 -8.44 -27.86
CA LEU A 314 -12.74 -9.15 -28.99
C LEU A 314 -14.16 -8.66 -29.36
N TYR A 315 -14.72 -7.68 -28.63
CA TYR A 315 -16.08 -7.17 -28.84
C TYR A 315 -16.16 -5.65 -29.03
N ILE A 316 -15.19 -5.04 -29.73
CA ILE A 316 -15.34 -3.70 -30.32
C ILE A 316 -14.97 -3.74 -31.80
#